data_AF-A0A7H8IXI6-F1
#
_entry.id   AF-A0A7H8IXI6-F1
#
_cell.length_a   1.000
_cell.length_b   1.000
_cell.length_c   1.000
_cell.angle_alpha   90.00
_cell.angle_beta   90.00
_cell.angle_gamma   90.00
#
_symmetry.space_group_name_H-M   'P 1'
#
loop_
_entity.id
_entity.type
_entity.pdbx_description
1 polymer ?
#
loop_
_entity_poly.entity_id
_entity_poly.type
_entity_poly.pdbx_seq_one_letter_code
_entity_poly.pdbx_strand_id
1 'polypeptide(L)'
;MAAPLLAGVLGTAGAGKLFGRSAPRPASRTALARLLRGGARAARALRWLGALELLLCAALLALPPSVSVAAGGAAAALGVGFLGYLGYARRAAPGSSCGCTAGDDGPVGVRAFVRAAAVLAGGVAVTLAEHPWWTTAPHRPAATAGAVLVAVAGAVVLAPDRWRLLWRRLRLRLTGHPLDGTRAVTRVPVTATVELLEHSLAWQTASALVRSALLDHWDDGGWRILQYAGVHGGGGAARPVVVLFALDAAASRDAVREPAVRVSVLDADTGEAVALTA
;
A
#
# COMPACT_ATOMS: atom_id res chain seq x y z
N MET A 1 20.36 -13.60 19.07
CA MET A 1 19.66 -13.55 17.76
C MET A 1 18.68 -12.37 17.62
N ALA A 2 18.21 -11.74 18.70
CA ALA A 2 17.25 -10.63 18.61
C ALA A 2 17.80 -9.39 17.86
N ALA A 3 19.09 -9.05 18.03
CA ALA A 3 19.72 -7.89 17.40
C ALA A 3 19.63 -7.83 15.85
N PRO A 4 20.09 -8.84 15.08
CA PRO A 4 20.01 -8.78 13.62
C PRO A 4 18.57 -8.79 13.09
N LEU A 5 17.66 -9.47 13.80
CA LEU A 5 16.24 -9.51 13.43
C LEU A 5 15.57 -8.15 13.65
N LEU A 6 15.82 -7.53 14.81
CA LEU A 6 15.35 -6.18 15.12
C LEU A 6 15.93 -5.16 14.14
N ALA A 7 17.23 -5.27 13.82
CA ALA A 7 17.88 -4.43 12.82
C ALA A 7 17.23 -4.58 11.44
N GLY A 8 16.91 -5.79 10.99
CA GLY A 8 16.18 -6.01 9.74
C GLY A 8 14.80 -5.35 9.72
N VAL A 9 14.04 -5.45 10.82
CA VAL A 9 12.72 -4.82 10.97
C VAL A 9 12.83 -3.29 10.96
N LEU A 10 13.78 -2.71 11.70
CA LEU A 10 14.01 -1.26 11.77
C LEU A 10 14.56 -0.72 10.44
N GLY A 11 15.50 -1.43 9.83
CA GLY A 11 16.12 -1.04 8.56
C GLY A 11 15.11 -0.99 7.41
N THR A 12 14.28 -2.02 7.27
CA THR A 12 13.23 -2.03 6.23
C THR A 12 12.13 -1.00 6.49
N ALA A 13 11.75 -0.76 7.75
CA ALA A 13 10.80 0.30 8.12
C ALA A 13 11.36 1.69 7.81
N GLY A 14 12.58 1.95 8.29
CA GLY A 14 13.24 3.25 8.20
C GLY A 14 13.58 3.62 6.77
N ALA A 15 14.10 2.68 5.98
CA ALA A 15 14.33 2.88 4.55
C ALA A 15 13.04 3.24 3.80
N GLY A 16 11.92 2.57 4.14
CA GLY A 16 10.62 2.91 3.57
C GLY A 16 10.16 4.34 3.91
N LYS A 17 10.36 4.79 5.15
CA LYS A 17 9.98 6.14 5.60
C LYS A 17 10.89 7.24 5.04
N LEU A 18 12.18 6.94 4.89
CA LEU A 18 13.19 7.90 4.47
C LEU A 18 13.24 8.05 2.95
N PHE A 19 13.16 6.93 2.22
CA PHE A 19 13.33 6.89 0.76
C PHE A 19 12.02 6.62 -0.01
N GLY A 20 10.90 6.38 0.69
CA GLY A 20 9.60 6.15 0.07
C GLY A 20 9.12 7.36 -0.71
N ARG A 21 8.91 7.18 -2.02
CA ARG A 21 8.42 8.24 -2.94
C ARG A 21 6.96 8.67 -2.71
N SER A 22 6.26 8.07 -1.75
CA SER A 22 4.83 8.32 -1.48
C SER A 22 4.57 9.49 -0.52
N ALA A 23 5.50 10.42 -0.31
CA ALA A 23 5.42 11.40 0.79
C ALA A 23 4.33 12.52 0.70
N PRO A 24 3.81 12.98 -0.47
CA PRO A 24 2.85 14.10 -0.46
C PRO A 24 1.37 13.72 -0.44
N ARG A 25 0.92 12.66 -1.14
CA ARG A 25 -0.52 12.34 -1.33
C ARG A 25 -1.20 11.57 -0.19
N PRO A 26 -0.54 10.65 0.55
CA PRO A 26 -1.12 9.94 1.69
C PRO A 26 -1.03 10.73 3.01
N ALA A 27 -0.11 11.70 3.12
CA ALA A 27 0.20 12.34 4.40
C ALA A 27 -0.99 13.08 5.01
N SER A 28 -1.88 13.67 4.20
CA SER A 28 -3.08 14.38 4.64
C SER A 28 -4.14 13.47 5.30
N ARG A 29 -4.10 12.15 5.02
CA ARG A 29 -5.03 11.16 5.59
C ARG A 29 -4.49 10.42 6.82
N THR A 30 -3.26 10.72 7.26
CA THR A 30 -2.67 10.10 8.45
C THR A 30 -3.17 10.72 9.75
N ALA A 31 -3.24 9.93 10.83
CA ALA A 31 -3.48 10.46 12.18
C ALA A 31 -2.44 11.52 12.57
N LEU A 32 -1.19 11.36 12.10
CA LEU A 32 -0.08 12.26 12.40
C LEU A 32 -0.28 13.66 11.81
N ALA A 33 -0.87 13.78 10.61
CA ALA A 33 -1.16 15.08 10.02
C ALA A 33 -2.25 15.85 10.76
N ARG A 34 -3.21 15.15 11.39
CA ARG A 34 -4.20 15.78 12.29
C ARG A 34 -3.52 16.26 13.58
N LEU A 35 -2.66 15.41 14.17
CA LEU A 35 -1.93 15.74 15.39
C LEU A 35 -0.98 16.94 15.20
N LEU A 36 -0.25 16.97 14.09
CA LEU A 36 0.73 18.02 13.78
C LEU A 36 0.16 19.20 12.97
N ARG A 37 -1.16 19.22 12.77
CA ARG A 37 -1.91 20.25 12.03
C ARG A 37 -1.26 20.61 10.68
N GLY A 38 -0.87 19.60 9.90
CA GLY A 38 -0.27 19.81 8.58
C GLY A 38 0.52 18.63 8.01
N GLY A 39 0.25 18.29 6.75
CA GLY A 39 0.89 17.17 6.03
C GLY A 39 2.40 17.32 5.86
N ALA A 40 2.92 18.54 5.66
CA ALA A 40 4.36 18.79 5.51
C ALA A 40 5.15 18.56 6.82
N ARG A 41 4.53 18.81 7.99
CA ARG A 41 5.15 18.51 9.29
C ARG A 41 5.13 17.01 9.56
N ALA A 42 4.02 16.34 9.24
CA ALA A 42 3.89 14.89 9.33
C ALA A 42 4.92 14.16 8.43
N ALA A 43 5.11 14.60 7.19
CA ALA A 43 6.13 14.04 6.30
C ALA A 43 7.56 14.20 6.86
N ARG A 44 7.88 15.38 7.42
CA ARG A 44 9.18 15.61 8.08
C ARG A 44 9.38 14.74 9.31
N ALA A 45 8.37 14.62 10.17
CA ALA A 45 8.41 13.77 11.36
C ALA A 45 8.63 12.30 10.99
N LEU A 46 7.96 11.81 9.94
CA LEU A 46 8.15 10.44 9.43
C LEU A 46 9.56 10.22 8.87
N ARG A 47 10.15 11.20 8.18
CA ARG A 47 11.54 11.12 7.70
C ARG A 47 12.55 11.07 8.86
N TRP A 48 12.37 11.93 9.86
CA TRP A 48 13.19 11.90 11.08
C TRP A 48 13.10 10.57 11.80
N LEU A 49 11.88 10.04 11.94
CA LEU A 49 11.65 8.72 12.51
C LEU A 49 12.32 7.61 11.70
N GLY A 50 12.25 7.68 10.36
CA GLY A 50 12.93 6.73 9.49
C GLY A 50 14.46 6.79 9.60
N ALA A 51 15.02 7.99 9.75
CA ALA A 51 16.44 8.18 10.02
C ALA A 51 16.84 7.57 11.37
N LEU A 52 16.04 7.78 12.42
CA LEU A 52 16.28 7.19 13.75
C LEU A 52 16.26 5.66 13.69
N GLU A 53 15.29 5.05 13.00
CA GLU A 53 15.22 3.59 12.82
C GLU A 53 16.45 3.03 12.09
N LEU A 54 16.95 3.73 11.06
CA LEU A 54 18.17 3.34 10.36
C LEU A 54 19.43 3.51 11.21
N LEU A 55 19.48 4.54 12.05
CA LEU A 55 20.57 4.76 13.00
C LEU A 55 20.62 3.63 14.05
N LEU A 56 19.45 3.24 14.59
CA LEU A 56 19.34 2.09 15.49
C LEU A 56 19.69 0.78 14.81
N CYS A 57 19.29 0.58 13.55
CA CYS A 57 19.69 -0.57 12.75
C CYS A 57 21.22 -0.66 12.62
N ALA A 58 21.87 0.44 12.23
CA ALA A 58 23.33 0.50 12.11
C ALA A 58 24.02 0.23 13.46
N ALA A 59 23.51 0.83 14.54
CA ALA A 59 24.03 0.62 15.88
C ALA A 59 23.95 -0.85 16.33
N LEU A 60 22.83 -1.52 16.08
CA LEU A 60 22.61 -2.92 16.43
C LEU A 60 23.48 -3.90 15.61
N LEU A 61 23.95 -3.49 14.42
CA LEU A 61 24.74 -4.34 13.53
C LEU A 61 26.24 -4.12 13.63
N ALA A 62 26.68 -2.87 13.88
CA ALA A 62 28.07 -2.48 13.69
C ALA A 62 28.77 -1.99 14.98
N LEU A 63 28.03 -1.68 16.05
CA LEU A 63 28.64 -1.10 17.26
C LEU A 63 28.92 -2.15 18.35
N PRO A 64 29.88 -1.87 19.25
CA PRO A 64 30.26 -2.78 20.33
C PRO A 64 29.10 -3.08 21.30
N PRO A 65 29.22 -4.14 22.13
CA PRO A 65 28.14 -4.62 23.00
C PRO A 65 27.57 -3.56 23.94
N SER A 66 28.41 -2.68 24.49
CA SER A 66 28.00 -1.58 25.37
C SER A 66 27.02 -0.61 24.69
N VAL A 67 27.25 -0.32 23.41
CA VAL A 67 26.38 0.54 22.60
C VAL A 67 25.16 -0.22 22.09
N SER A 68 25.28 -1.53 21.87
CA SER A 68 24.18 -2.41 21.47
C SER A 68 23.09 -2.49 22.54
N VAL A 69 23.46 -2.50 23.83
CA VAL A 69 22.51 -2.47 24.95
C VAL A 69 21.74 -1.14 24.95
N ALA A 70 22.43 0.00 24.81
CA ALA A 70 21.78 1.30 24.72
C ALA A 70 20.85 1.38 23.49
N ALA A 71 21.26 0.84 22.34
CA ALA A 71 20.45 0.76 21.13
C ALA A 71 19.22 -0.13 21.31
N GLY A 72 19.33 -1.25 22.04
CA GLY A 72 18.21 -2.10 22.43
C GLY A 72 17.19 -1.34 23.29
N GLY A 73 17.67 -0.56 24.27
CA GLY A 73 16.82 0.24 25.15
C GLY A 73 16.11 1.36 24.39
N ALA A 74 16.82 2.03 23.48
CA ALA A 74 16.25 3.03 22.59
C ALA A 74 15.19 2.40 21.64
N ALA A 75 15.44 1.21 21.12
CA ALA A 75 14.46 0.48 20.31
C ALA A 75 13.22 0.05 21.11
N ALA A 76 13.40 -0.36 22.38
CA ALA A 76 12.28 -0.65 23.28
C ALA A 76 11.44 0.60 23.54
N ALA A 77 12.08 1.72 23.88
CA ALA A 77 11.41 3.01 24.05
C ALA A 77 10.65 3.44 22.79
N LEU A 78 11.25 3.23 21.61
CA LEU A 78 10.61 3.46 20.33
C LEU A 78 9.37 2.57 20.14
N GLY A 79 9.45 1.29 20.50
CA GLY A 79 8.33 0.34 20.48
C GLY A 79 7.17 0.77 21.40
N VAL A 80 7.47 1.24 22.61
CA VAL A 80 6.47 1.84 23.53
C VAL A 80 5.83 3.08 22.89
N GLY A 81 6.64 3.97 22.32
CA GLY A 81 6.16 5.16 21.61
C GLY A 81 5.21 4.82 20.46
N PHE A 82 5.54 3.78 19.67
CA PHE A 82 4.67 3.28 18.61
C PHE A 82 3.36 2.72 19.15
N LEU A 83 3.38 1.89 20.21
CA LEU A 83 2.17 1.36 20.81
C LEU A 83 1.27 2.47 21.36
N GLY A 84 1.85 3.45 22.06
CA GLY A 84 1.13 4.61 22.57
C GLY A 84 0.51 5.44 21.44
N TYR A 85 1.29 5.73 20.40
CA TYR A 85 0.80 6.44 19.22
C TYR A 85 -0.31 5.69 18.48
N LEU A 86 -0.18 4.38 18.29
CA LEU A 86 -1.20 3.55 17.64
C LEU A 86 -2.49 3.49 18.47
N GLY A 87 -2.36 3.39 19.81
CA GLY A 87 -3.49 3.46 20.72
C GLY A 87 -4.22 4.80 20.66
N TYR A 88 -3.46 5.92 20.63
CA TYR A 88 -4.02 7.25 20.42
C TYR A 88 -4.71 7.38 19.06
N ALA A 89 -4.02 7.00 17.98
CA ALA A 89 -4.54 7.09 16.61
C ALA A 89 -5.82 6.27 16.43
N ARG A 90 -5.90 5.08 17.03
CA ARG A 90 -7.10 4.23 16.98
C ARG A 90 -8.31 4.87 17.67
N ARG A 91 -8.09 5.66 18.72
CA ARG A 91 -9.17 6.38 19.43
C ARG A 91 -9.54 7.70 18.74
N ALA A 92 -8.54 8.51 18.39
CA ALA A 92 -8.75 9.86 17.87
C ALA A 92 -9.10 9.90 16.37
N ALA A 93 -8.69 8.90 15.58
CA ALA A 93 -8.93 8.83 14.15
C ALA A 93 -8.93 7.37 13.63
N PRO A 94 -9.92 6.54 13.99
CA PRO A 94 -9.95 5.10 13.70
C PRO A 94 -9.89 4.74 12.21
N GLY A 95 -10.35 5.64 11.33
CA GLY A 95 -10.30 5.48 9.87
C GLY A 95 -9.04 6.04 9.20
N SER A 96 -8.09 6.58 9.96
CA SER A 96 -6.83 7.11 9.42
C SER A 96 -5.73 6.06 9.43
N SER A 97 -4.78 6.18 8.49
CA SER A 97 -3.58 5.36 8.50
C SER A 97 -2.59 5.87 9.54
N CYS A 98 -1.81 4.97 10.13
CA CYS A 98 -0.79 5.32 11.12
C CYS A 98 0.44 6.00 10.48
N GLY A 99 0.68 5.81 9.17
CA GLY A 99 1.89 6.30 8.48
C GLY A 99 3.21 5.67 8.96
N CYS A 100 3.21 4.94 10.08
CA CYS A 100 4.39 4.28 10.66
C CYS A 100 4.88 3.09 9.83
N THR A 101 4.04 2.54 8.96
CA THR A 101 4.41 1.51 7.99
C THR A 101 4.32 2.13 6.61
N ALA A 102 5.48 2.32 5.96
CA ALA A 102 5.70 3.14 4.75
C ALA A 102 4.97 2.67 3.46
N GLY A 103 3.77 2.13 3.55
CA GLY A 103 2.98 1.71 2.39
C GLY A 103 1.63 1.08 2.73
N ASP A 104 1.06 1.37 3.91
CA ASP A 104 -0.28 0.87 4.27
C ASP A 104 -1.23 2.07 4.43
N ASP A 105 -2.14 2.24 3.46
CA ASP A 105 -3.12 3.34 3.43
C ASP A 105 -4.41 2.98 4.20
N GLY A 106 -4.50 1.76 4.72
CA GLY A 106 -5.63 1.26 5.49
C GLY A 106 -5.69 1.77 6.94
N PRO A 107 -6.83 1.55 7.63
CA PRO A 107 -7.00 1.93 9.02
C PRO A 107 -6.02 1.19 9.94
N VAL A 108 -5.73 1.77 11.11
CA VAL A 108 -4.83 1.17 12.10
C VAL A 108 -5.35 -0.21 12.57
N GLY A 109 -4.76 -1.29 12.04
CA GLY A 109 -5.16 -2.67 12.33
C GLY A 109 -4.26 -3.37 13.36
N VAL A 110 -4.66 -4.59 13.75
CA VAL A 110 -3.93 -5.45 14.70
C VAL A 110 -2.48 -5.69 14.29
N ARG A 111 -2.20 -5.80 12.98
CA ARG A 111 -0.84 -5.98 12.45
C ARG A 111 0.12 -4.84 12.85
N ALA A 112 -0.37 -3.61 12.93
CA ALA A 112 0.44 -2.46 13.35
C ALA A 112 0.85 -2.60 14.83
N PHE A 113 -0.07 -3.04 15.69
CA PHE A 113 0.21 -3.31 17.10
C PHE A 113 1.18 -4.49 17.28
N VAL A 114 0.98 -5.59 16.56
CA VAL A 114 1.89 -6.75 16.59
C VAL A 114 3.30 -6.34 16.19
N ARG A 115 3.46 -5.50 15.16
CA ARG A 115 4.77 -5.00 14.73
C ARG A 115 5.42 -4.12 15.80
N ALA A 116 4.67 -3.20 16.40
CA ALA A 116 5.19 -2.34 17.47
C ALA A 116 5.58 -3.14 18.71
N ALA A 117 4.77 -4.15 19.07
CA ALA A 117 5.08 -5.09 20.14
C ALA A 117 6.33 -5.93 19.83
N ALA A 118 6.53 -6.36 18.59
CA ALA A 118 7.74 -7.08 18.17
C ALA A 118 9.01 -6.20 18.28
N VAL A 119 8.92 -4.90 17.93
CA VAL A 119 10.02 -3.95 18.11
C VAL A 119 10.35 -3.78 19.60
N LEU A 120 9.32 -3.63 20.44
CA LEU A 120 9.48 -3.55 21.89
C LEU A 120 10.14 -4.81 22.47
N ALA A 121 9.57 -5.99 22.19
CA ALA A 121 10.08 -7.26 22.68
C ALA A 121 11.50 -7.53 22.17
N GLY A 122 11.78 -7.22 20.91
CA GLY A 122 13.12 -7.32 20.34
C GLY A 122 14.11 -6.39 21.02
N GLY A 123 13.73 -5.13 21.29
CA GLY A 123 14.54 -4.16 22.03
C GLY A 123 14.88 -4.66 23.43
N VAL A 124 13.87 -5.12 24.19
CA VAL A 124 14.06 -5.70 25.54
C VAL A 124 14.95 -6.95 25.50
N ALA A 125 14.76 -7.83 24.51
CA ALA A 125 15.59 -9.01 24.35
C ALA A 125 17.06 -8.66 24.03
N VAL A 126 17.32 -7.56 23.32
CA VAL A 126 18.68 -7.06 23.09
C VAL A 126 19.26 -6.43 24.35
N THR A 127 18.48 -5.66 25.12
CA THR A 127 18.99 -5.06 26.38
C THR A 127 19.39 -6.09 27.41
N LEU A 128 18.69 -7.22 27.45
CA LEU A 128 18.93 -8.29 28.41
C LEU A 128 19.94 -9.33 27.89
N ALA A 129 20.47 -9.16 26.67
CA ALA A 129 21.43 -10.11 26.11
C ALA A 129 22.82 -9.89 26.70
N GLU A 130 23.35 -10.90 27.39
CA GLU A 130 24.70 -10.86 27.98
C GLU A 130 25.82 -11.05 26.94
N HIS A 131 25.50 -11.71 25.83
CA HIS A 131 26.47 -12.04 24.78
C HIS A 131 26.02 -11.57 23.40
N PRO A 132 26.94 -11.02 22.59
CA PRO A 132 26.61 -10.57 21.25
C PRO A 132 26.26 -11.76 20.34
N TRP A 133 25.38 -11.50 19.38
CA TRP A 133 24.79 -12.55 18.55
C TRP A 133 25.82 -13.32 17.72
N TRP A 134 26.90 -12.66 17.27
CA TRP A 134 27.96 -13.31 16.47
C TRP A 134 28.80 -14.31 17.26
N THR A 135 28.86 -14.18 18.59
CA THR A 135 29.53 -15.16 19.46
C THR A 135 28.64 -16.36 19.74
N THR A 136 27.32 -16.18 19.81
CA THR A 136 26.37 -17.25 20.15
C THR A 136 25.88 -18.04 18.94
N ALA A 137 25.90 -17.45 17.74
CA ALA A 137 25.44 -18.09 16.51
C ALA A 137 26.22 -19.38 16.14
N PRO A 138 27.56 -19.40 16.17
CA PRO A 138 28.33 -20.58 15.76
C PRO A 138 28.14 -21.76 16.72
N HIS A 139 27.89 -21.48 18.00
CA HIS A 139 27.76 -22.48 19.04
C HIS A 139 26.35 -23.09 19.16
N ARG A 140 25.34 -22.48 18.52
CA ARG A 140 23.95 -22.98 18.51
C ARG A 140 23.30 -22.82 17.13
N PRO A 141 23.72 -23.60 16.13
CA PRO A 141 23.26 -23.45 14.75
C PRO A 141 21.77 -23.75 14.58
N ALA A 142 21.23 -24.76 15.27
CA ALA A 142 19.81 -25.11 15.20
C ALA A 142 18.90 -24.01 15.79
N ALA A 143 19.26 -23.46 16.95
CA ALA A 143 18.52 -22.34 17.56
C ALA A 143 18.61 -21.06 16.71
N THR A 144 19.76 -20.85 16.06
CA THR A 144 19.98 -19.74 15.12
C THR A 144 19.11 -19.88 13.88
N ALA A 145 19.09 -21.06 13.26
CA ALA A 145 18.24 -21.36 12.12
C ALA A 145 16.75 -21.20 12.47
N GLY A 146 16.32 -21.71 13.63
CA GLY A 146 14.96 -21.54 14.13
C GLY A 146 14.56 -20.08 14.32
N ALA A 147 15.43 -19.27 14.93
CA ALA A 147 15.17 -17.83 15.12
C ALA A 147 15.06 -17.07 13.79
N VAL A 148 15.92 -17.40 12.81
CA VAL A 148 15.87 -16.83 11.46
C VAL A 148 14.55 -17.22 10.76
N LEU A 149 14.14 -18.49 10.83
CA LEU A 149 12.88 -18.95 10.24
C LEU A 149 11.66 -18.23 10.83
N VAL A 150 11.61 -18.08 12.15
CA VAL A 150 10.53 -17.34 12.83
C VAL A 150 10.50 -15.88 12.37
N ALA A 151 11.66 -15.25 12.21
CA ALA A 151 11.73 -13.88 11.74
C ALA A 151 11.34 -13.72 10.28
N VAL A 152 11.75 -14.64 9.40
CA VAL A 152 11.34 -14.66 7.99
C VAL A 152 9.83 -14.87 7.90
N ALA A 153 9.28 -15.82 8.65
CA ALA A 153 7.84 -16.05 8.71
C ALA A 153 7.09 -14.81 9.22
N GLY A 154 7.58 -14.18 10.29
CA GLY A 154 7.03 -12.92 10.81
C GLY A 154 7.11 -11.79 9.79
N ALA A 155 8.22 -11.64 9.09
CA ALA A 155 8.40 -10.65 8.03
C ALA A 155 7.45 -10.89 6.85
N VAL A 156 7.19 -12.15 6.47
CA VAL A 156 6.22 -12.53 5.43
C VAL A 156 4.79 -12.23 5.86
N VAL A 157 4.43 -12.57 7.11
CA VAL A 157 3.10 -12.31 7.66
C VAL A 157 2.83 -10.80 7.76
N LEU A 158 3.83 -10.04 8.17
CA LEU A 158 3.79 -8.59 8.35
C LEU A 158 4.21 -7.80 7.09
N ALA A 159 4.50 -8.50 5.99
CA ALA A 159 4.92 -7.85 4.74
C ALA A 159 3.77 -6.96 4.21
N PRO A 160 4.10 -5.80 3.62
CA PRO A 160 3.10 -4.94 3.00
C PRO A 160 2.37 -5.69 1.88
N ASP A 161 1.09 -5.38 1.66
CA ASP A 161 0.22 -6.08 0.70
C ASP A 161 0.79 -6.12 -0.72
N ARG A 162 1.67 -5.17 -1.08
CA ARG A 162 2.44 -5.19 -2.34
C ARG A 162 3.22 -6.49 -2.58
N TRP A 163 3.75 -7.12 -1.53
CA TRP A 163 4.50 -8.38 -1.65
C TRP A 163 3.54 -9.57 -1.89
N ARG A 164 2.37 -9.54 -1.26
CA ARG A 164 1.30 -10.52 -1.50
C ARG A 164 0.75 -10.40 -2.92
N LEU A 165 0.63 -9.18 -3.44
CA LEU A 165 0.28 -8.93 -4.84
C LEU A 165 1.37 -9.43 -5.79
N LEU A 166 2.65 -9.19 -5.48
CA LEU A 166 3.76 -9.70 -6.30
C LEU A 166 3.79 -11.24 -6.31
N TRP A 167 3.57 -11.87 -5.14
CA TRP A 167 3.49 -13.32 -5.01
C TRP A 167 2.26 -13.90 -5.70
N ARG A 168 1.10 -13.24 -5.60
CA ARG A 168 -0.09 -13.60 -6.38
C ARG A 168 0.18 -13.51 -7.87
N ARG A 169 0.79 -12.43 -8.35
CA ARG A 169 1.16 -12.26 -9.77
C ARG A 169 2.14 -13.32 -10.24
N LEU A 170 3.16 -13.62 -9.43
CA LEU A 170 4.12 -14.68 -9.74
C LEU A 170 3.45 -16.04 -9.76
N ARG A 171 2.60 -16.34 -8.77
CA ARG A 171 1.81 -17.57 -8.72
C ARG A 171 0.91 -17.68 -9.93
N LEU A 172 0.16 -16.63 -10.28
CA LEU A 172 -0.69 -16.61 -11.47
C LEU A 172 0.10 -16.77 -12.78
N ARG A 173 1.32 -16.23 -12.85
CA ARG A 173 2.23 -16.46 -13.99
C ARG A 173 2.72 -17.90 -14.09
N LEU A 174 2.96 -18.56 -12.96
CA LEU A 174 3.48 -19.92 -12.90
C LEU A 174 2.40 -21.01 -12.98
N THR A 175 1.23 -20.76 -12.39
CA THR A 175 0.12 -21.71 -12.31
C THR A 175 -0.98 -21.45 -13.33
N GLY A 176 -0.79 -20.45 -14.20
CA GLY A 176 -1.84 -19.93 -15.06
C GLY A 176 -2.87 -19.09 -14.30
N HIS A 177 -3.62 -18.29 -15.05
CA HIS A 177 -4.75 -17.55 -14.50
C HIS A 177 -5.90 -18.54 -14.27
N PRO A 178 -6.67 -18.46 -13.16
CA PRO A 178 -7.82 -19.34 -12.91
C PRO A 178 -8.94 -19.23 -13.96
N LEU A 179 -8.80 -18.37 -14.97
CA LEU A 179 -9.73 -18.23 -16.10
C LEU A 179 -9.25 -19.00 -17.35
N ASP A 180 -7.99 -19.45 -17.39
CA ASP A 180 -7.39 -20.13 -18.54
C ASP A 180 -7.98 -21.54 -18.79
N GLY A 181 -8.73 -22.10 -17.83
CA GLY A 181 -9.30 -23.45 -17.89
C GLY A 181 -10.69 -23.55 -18.53
N THR A 182 -11.41 -22.44 -18.71
CA THR A 182 -12.76 -22.44 -19.30
C THR A 182 -12.70 -21.90 -20.71
N ARG A 183 -12.73 -22.80 -21.71
CA ARG A 183 -12.76 -22.47 -23.16
C ARG A 183 -13.92 -21.56 -23.62
N ALA A 184 -14.87 -21.24 -22.74
CA ALA A 184 -15.95 -20.27 -22.99
C ALA A 184 -15.70 -18.88 -22.36
N VAL A 185 -14.64 -18.70 -21.55
CA VAL A 185 -14.36 -17.50 -20.73
C VAL A 185 -12.97 -16.95 -21.04
N THR A 186 -12.62 -16.81 -22.31
CA THR A 186 -11.45 -16.03 -22.75
C THR A 186 -11.66 -14.52 -22.61
N ARG A 187 -12.84 -14.09 -22.14
CA ARG A 187 -13.20 -12.70 -21.93
C ARG A 187 -13.26 -12.38 -20.45
N VAL A 188 -12.54 -11.33 -20.05
CA VAL A 188 -12.68 -10.72 -18.71
C VAL A 188 -14.17 -10.43 -18.48
N PRO A 189 -14.75 -10.72 -17.31
CA PRO A 189 -16.13 -10.35 -17.04
C PRO A 189 -16.34 -8.84 -17.11
N VAL A 190 -17.48 -8.39 -17.64
CA VAL A 190 -17.80 -6.96 -17.81
C VAL A 190 -17.73 -6.22 -16.48
N THR A 191 -18.20 -6.84 -15.41
CA THR A 191 -18.12 -6.31 -14.04
C THR A 191 -16.68 -6.00 -13.63
N ALA A 192 -15.71 -6.85 -13.97
CA ALA A 192 -14.30 -6.60 -13.70
C ALA A 192 -13.75 -5.45 -14.55
N THR A 193 -14.23 -5.29 -15.79
CA THR A 193 -13.87 -4.14 -16.64
C THR A 193 -14.45 -2.83 -16.10
N VAL A 194 -15.68 -2.83 -15.59
CA VAL A 194 -16.31 -1.66 -14.94
C VAL A 194 -15.53 -1.26 -13.70
N GLU A 195 -15.20 -2.21 -12.82
CA GLU A 195 -14.37 -1.92 -11.66
C GLU A 195 -13.00 -1.34 -12.05
N LEU A 196 -12.37 -1.88 -13.10
CA LEU A 196 -11.10 -1.39 -13.61
C LEU A 196 -11.24 0.05 -14.13
N LEU A 197 -12.33 0.35 -14.86
CA LEU A 197 -12.64 1.68 -15.36
C LEU A 197 -12.84 2.67 -14.21
N GLU A 198 -13.68 2.35 -13.22
CA GLU A 198 -14.02 3.24 -12.11
C GLU A 198 -12.80 3.67 -11.27
N HIS A 199 -11.75 2.85 -11.27
CA HIS A 199 -10.49 3.13 -10.58
C HIS A 199 -9.44 3.81 -11.47
N SER A 200 -9.75 4.09 -12.73
CA SER A 200 -8.86 4.75 -13.68
C SER A 200 -8.93 6.28 -13.58
N LEU A 201 -7.89 6.97 -14.03
CA LEU A 201 -7.89 8.43 -14.14
C LEU A 201 -8.93 8.94 -15.15
N ALA A 202 -9.17 8.20 -16.23
CA ALA A 202 -10.16 8.53 -17.24
C ALA A 202 -11.58 8.62 -16.66
N TRP A 203 -11.92 7.70 -15.75
CA TRP A 203 -13.17 7.78 -15.01
C TRP A 203 -13.18 8.96 -14.04
N GLN A 204 -12.10 9.20 -13.30
CA GLN A 204 -12.04 10.35 -12.39
C GLN A 204 -12.26 11.69 -13.11
N THR A 205 -11.76 11.83 -14.34
CA THR A 205 -11.96 13.04 -15.15
C THR A 205 -13.37 13.16 -15.74
N ALA A 206 -14.00 12.05 -16.12
CA ALA A 206 -15.28 12.06 -16.85
C ALA A 206 -16.51 11.74 -15.97
N SER A 207 -16.31 11.22 -14.75
CA SER A 207 -17.38 10.83 -13.83
C SER A 207 -18.33 11.97 -13.46
N ALA A 208 -17.84 13.21 -13.48
CA ALA A 208 -18.67 14.40 -13.26
C ALA A 208 -19.73 14.60 -14.37
N LEU A 209 -19.55 14.01 -15.55
CA LEU A 209 -20.52 14.02 -16.63
C LEU A 209 -21.52 12.87 -16.51
N VAL A 210 -21.08 11.72 -16.01
CA VAL A 210 -21.90 10.49 -15.93
C VAL A 210 -23.03 10.63 -14.90
N ARG A 211 -24.24 10.22 -15.28
CA ARG A 211 -25.45 10.28 -14.43
C ARG A 211 -26.19 8.94 -14.34
N SER A 212 -25.84 7.96 -15.15
CA SER A 212 -26.43 6.63 -15.13
C SER A 212 -25.46 5.57 -14.64
N ALA A 213 -26.00 4.39 -14.32
CA ALA A 213 -25.24 3.15 -14.33
C ALA A 213 -24.83 2.78 -15.78
N LEU A 214 -24.04 1.71 -15.93
CA LEU A 214 -23.71 1.15 -17.24
C LEU A 214 -25.00 0.81 -17.99
N LEU A 215 -25.20 1.43 -19.14
CA LEU A 215 -26.39 1.23 -19.97
C LEU A 215 -26.22 0.03 -20.89
N ASP A 216 -25.08 0.00 -21.58
CA ASP A 216 -24.76 -1.05 -22.52
C ASP A 216 -23.24 -1.27 -22.60
N HIS A 217 -22.87 -2.42 -23.14
CA HIS A 217 -21.49 -2.74 -23.45
C HIS A 217 -21.42 -3.65 -24.68
N TRP A 218 -20.38 -3.47 -25.47
CA TRP A 218 -20.06 -4.38 -26.56
C TRP A 218 -18.55 -4.47 -26.74
N ASP A 219 -18.12 -5.53 -27.41
CA ASP A 219 -16.72 -5.76 -27.72
C ASP A 219 -16.50 -5.60 -29.23
N ASP A 220 -15.58 -4.73 -29.63
CA ASP A 220 -15.22 -4.50 -31.03
C ASP A 220 -13.70 -4.29 -31.19
N GLY A 221 -13.09 -4.96 -32.16
CA GLY A 221 -11.67 -4.79 -32.48
C GLY A 221 -10.69 -4.99 -31.31
N GLY A 222 -11.03 -5.84 -30.33
CA GLY A 222 -10.23 -6.05 -29.11
C GLY A 222 -10.46 -5.02 -28.00
N TRP A 223 -11.33 -4.04 -28.23
CA TRP A 223 -11.79 -3.08 -27.23
C TRP A 223 -13.13 -3.52 -26.66
N ARG A 224 -13.26 -3.41 -25.34
CA ARG A 224 -14.55 -3.36 -24.67
C ARG A 224 -14.99 -1.92 -24.55
N ILE A 225 -16.15 -1.63 -25.12
CA ILE A 225 -16.77 -0.30 -25.09
C ILE A 225 -17.91 -0.34 -24.07
N LEU A 226 -17.92 0.62 -23.16
CA LEU A 226 -18.89 0.78 -22.08
C LEU A 226 -19.64 2.10 -22.27
N GLN A 227 -20.95 2.03 -22.32
CA GLN A 227 -21.83 3.18 -22.55
C GLN A 227 -22.52 3.63 -21.27
N TYR A 228 -22.45 4.94 -21.02
CA TYR A 228 -23.15 5.62 -19.93
C TYR A 228 -23.92 6.83 -20.47
N ALA A 229 -25.03 7.17 -19.83
CA ALA A 229 -25.66 8.47 -20.01
C ALA A 229 -25.07 9.49 -19.03
N GLY A 230 -25.00 10.72 -19.50
CA GLY A 230 -24.48 11.84 -18.75
C GLY A 230 -25.13 13.15 -19.14
N VAL A 231 -24.64 14.22 -18.51
CA VAL A 231 -25.03 15.60 -18.79
C VAL A 231 -23.77 16.43 -18.91
N HIS A 232 -23.69 17.26 -19.95
CA HIS A 232 -22.59 18.19 -20.18
C HIS A 232 -23.08 19.63 -20.05
N GLY A 233 -22.29 20.47 -19.37
CA GLY A 233 -22.68 21.84 -19.00
C GLY A 233 -23.41 21.93 -17.65
N GLY A 234 -23.81 23.14 -17.26
CA GLY A 234 -24.52 23.41 -16.01
C GLY A 234 -25.62 24.46 -16.18
N GLY A 235 -26.67 24.38 -15.36
CA GLY A 235 -27.81 25.30 -15.41
C GLY A 235 -28.68 25.13 -16.66
N GLY A 236 -29.18 26.23 -17.23
CA GLY A 236 -30.07 26.23 -18.39
C GLY A 236 -29.44 25.80 -19.73
N ALA A 237 -28.16 25.46 -19.74
CA ALA A 237 -27.43 24.96 -20.91
C ALA A 237 -26.99 23.48 -20.76
N ALA A 238 -27.61 22.76 -19.82
CA ALA A 238 -27.36 21.33 -19.62
C ALA A 238 -27.89 20.52 -20.82
N ARG A 239 -26.99 19.83 -21.52
CA ARG A 239 -27.33 18.94 -22.65
C ARG A 239 -27.13 17.47 -22.28
N PRO A 240 -28.04 16.57 -22.66
CA PRO A 240 -27.86 15.14 -22.49
C PRO A 240 -26.70 14.66 -23.37
N VAL A 241 -25.83 13.82 -22.81
CA VAL A 241 -24.70 13.25 -23.54
C VAL A 241 -24.59 11.75 -23.30
N VAL A 242 -24.00 11.05 -24.28
CA VAL A 242 -23.58 9.66 -24.17
C VAL A 242 -22.07 9.66 -23.93
N VAL A 243 -21.63 9.02 -22.84
CA VAL A 243 -20.21 8.87 -22.49
C VAL A 243 -19.79 7.45 -22.80
N LEU A 244 -18.82 7.31 -23.71
CA LEU A 244 -18.24 6.03 -24.12
C LEU A 244 -16.84 5.89 -23.55
N PHE A 245 -16.60 4.76 -22.88
CA PHE A 245 -15.26 4.35 -22.44
C PHE A 245 -14.84 3.10 -23.18
N ALA A 246 -13.70 3.14 -23.86
CA ALA A 246 -13.11 1.98 -24.51
C ALA A 246 -11.84 1.54 -23.78
N LEU A 247 -11.77 0.26 -23.41
CA LEU A 247 -10.64 -0.37 -22.73
C LEU A 247 -10.29 -1.68 -23.45
N ASP A 248 -9.07 -2.18 -23.30
CA ASP A 248 -8.73 -3.52 -23.81
C ASP A 248 -9.63 -4.59 -23.16
N ALA A 249 -10.29 -5.42 -23.97
CA ALA A 249 -11.23 -6.44 -23.53
C ALA A 249 -10.58 -7.56 -22.68
N ALA A 250 -9.25 -7.72 -22.79
CA ALA A 250 -8.47 -8.64 -21.98
C ALA A 250 -7.86 -7.98 -20.73
N ALA A 251 -8.02 -6.66 -20.54
CA ALA A 251 -7.41 -5.96 -19.42
C ALA A 251 -8.04 -6.38 -18.08
N SER A 252 -7.17 -6.72 -17.13
CA SER A 252 -7.53 -7.02 -15.75
C SER A 252 -6.60 -6.30 -14.79
N ARG A 253 -7.04 -6.12 -13.53
CA ARG A 253 -6.22 -5.50 -12.46
C ARG A 253 -4.91 -6.24 -12.19
N ASP A 254 -4.89 -7.54 -12.46
CA ASP A 254 -3.71 -8.38 -12.25
C ASP A 254 -2.70 -8.25 -13.40
N ALA A 255 -3.19 -8.03 -14.62
CA ALA A 255 -2.35 -7.85 -15.81
C ALA A 255 -1.83 -6.41 -15.96
N VAL A 256 -2.69 -5.41 -15.74
CA VAL A 256 -2.42 -4.00 -16.06
C VAL A 256 -2.64 -3.12 -14.83
N ARG A 257 -1.65 -2.27 -14.51
CA ARG A 257 -1.71 -1.36 -13.35
C ARG A 257 -2.50 -0.09 -13.66
N GLU A 258 -2.39 0.39 -14.89
CA GLU A 258 -3.09 1.57 -15.40
C GLU A 258 -3.60 1.24 -16.81
N PRO A 259 -4.90 0.99 -16.99
CA PRO A 259 -5.46 0.62 -18.29
C PRO A 259 -5.38 1.79 -19.26
N ALA A 260 -5.07 1.51 -20.52
CA ALA A 260 -5.27 2.47 -21.59
C ALA A 260 -6.78 2.63 -21.81
N VAL A 261 -7.34 3.76 -21.37
CA VAL A 261 -8.76 4.08 -21.51
C VAL A 261 -8.90 5.22 -22.51
N ARG A 262 -9.74 5.01 -23.53
CA ARG A 262 -10.16 6.06 -24.45
C ARG A 262 -11.56 6.52 -24.06
N VAL A 263 -11.77 7.83 -24.03
CA VAL A 263 -13.05 8.43 -23.66
C VAL A 263 -13.56 9.24 -24.83
N SER A 264 -14.83 9.06 -25.18
CA SER A 264 -15.55 9.91 -26.11
C SER A 264 -16.86 10.36 -25.47
N VAL A 265 -17.23 11.62 -25.67
CA VAL A 265 -18.51 12.16 -25.25
C VAL A 265 -19.26 12.54 -26.51
N LEU A 266 -20.45 12.01 -26.68
CA LEU A 266 -21.31 12.28 -27.83
C LEU A 266 -22.54 13.04 -27.34
N ASP A 267 -23.01 14.01 -28.12
CA ASP A 267 -24.32 14.60 -27.89
C ASP A 267 -25.40 13.53 -28.05
N ALA A 268 -26.34 13.42 -27.11
CA ALA A 268 -27.33 12.36 -27.14
C ALA A 268 -28.35 12.52 -28.28
N ASP A 269 -28.57 13.75 -28.74
CA ASP A 269 -29.57 14.07 -29.76
C ASP A 269 -28.96 14.03 -31.16
N THR A 270 -27.73 14.52 -31.33
CA THR A 270 -27.08 14.59 -32.66
C THR A 270 -26.09 13.46 -32.93
N GLY A 271 -25.59 12.78 -31.89
CA GLY A 271 -24.53 11.78 -32.01
C GLY A 271 -23.15 12.35 -32.34
N GLU A 272 -23.00 13.67 -32.39
CA GLU A 272 -21.72 14.33 -32.67
C GLU A 272 -20.79 14.36 -31.46
N ALA A 273 -19.48 14.31 -31.71
CA ALA A 273 -18.49 14.36 -30.65
C ALA A 273 -18.45 15.73 -29.97
N VAL A 274 -18.66 15.74 -28.66
CA VAL A 274 -18.55 16.91 -27.79
C VAL A 274 -17.14 16.94 -27.20
N ALA A 275 -16.46 18.07 -27.35
CA ALA A 275 -15.15 18.27 -26.73
C ALA A 275 -15.25 18.16 -25.20
N LEU A 276 -14.35 17.38 -24.61
CA LEU A 276 -14.12 17.35 -23.17
C LEU A 276 -13.41 18.65 -22.77
N THR A 277 -14.14 19.75 -22.65
CA THR A 277 -13.62 20.96 -22.00
C THR A 277 -13.63 20.75 -20.50
N ALA A 278 -12.43 20.78 -19.90
CA ALA A 278 -12.21 20.73 -18.46
C ALA A 278 -12.72 21.97 -17.74
#